data_AF-A0A929PKC8-F1
#
_entry.id   AF-A0A929PKC8-F1
#
_cell.length_a   1.000
_cell.length_b   1.000
_cell.length_c   1.000
_cell.angle_alpha   90.00
_cell.angle_beta   90.00
_cell.angle_gamma   90.00
#
_symmetry.space_group_name_H-M   'P 1'
#
loop_
_entity.id
_entity.type
_entity.pdbx_description
1 polymer ?
#
loop_
_entity_poly.entity_id
_entity_poly.type
_entity_poly.pdbx_seq_one_letter_code
_entity_poly.pdbx_strand_id
1 'polypeptide(L)' 'MEENLTYENAYRELAEIAQEIETESVSVDVLAEKVKRASDLIEFCQLKLRATETEVNKIIKQMENPPA' A
#
# COMPACT_ATOMS: atom_id res chain seq x y z
N MET A 1 8.26 2.35 -19.25
CA MET A 1 6.84 2.31 -18.92
C MET A 1 6.74 2.68 -17.46
N GLU A 2 6.11 3.81 -17.14
CA GLU A 2 5.75 4.12 -15.75
C GLU A 2 4.70 3.10 -15.33
N GLU A 3 5.14 2.01 -14.72
CA GLU A 3 4.22 1.08 -14.09
C GLU A 3 3.55 1.85 -12.95
N ASN A 4 2.31 2.28 -13.19
CA ASN A 4 1.46 2.83 -12.15
C ASN A 4 1.37 1.78 -11.04
N LEU A 5 2.11 2.00 -9.96
CA LEU A 5 2.09 1.12 -8.79
C LEU A 5 0.64 0.97 -8.34
N THR A 6 0.13 -0.26 -8.33
CA THR A 6 -1.23 -0.57 -7.86
C THR A 6 -1.17 -1.04 -6.42
N TYR A 7 -2.29 -0.97 -5.71
CA TYR A 7 -2.37 -1.50 -4.34
C TYR A 7 -2.01 -2.99 -4.31
N GLU A 8 -2.54 -3.79 -5.23
CA GLU A 8 -2.24 -5.24 -5.30
C GLU A 8 -0.76 -5.52 -5.56
N ASN A 9 -0.13 -4.77 -6.47
CA ASN A 9 1.29 -4.95 -6.75
C ASN A 9 2.15 -4.54 -5.55
N ALA A 10 1.83 -3.41 -4.89
CA ALA A 10 2.52 -2.97 -3.69
C ALA A 10 2.35 -3.97 -2.53
N TYR A 11 1.16 -4.53 -2.36
CA TYR A 11 0.88 -5.55 -1.36
C TYR A 11 1.61 -6.86 -1.64
N ARG A 12 1.68 -7.30 -2.90
CA ARG A 12 2.45 -8.48 -3.30
C ARG A 12 3.93 -8.29 -3.01
N GLU A 13 4.49 -7.15 -3.38
CA GLU A 13 5.89 -6.81 -3.11
C GLU A 13 6.18 -6.77 -1.59
N LEU A 14 5.25 -6.23 -0.78
CA LEU A 14 5.37 -6.28 0.68
C LEU A 14 5.41 -7.71 1.22
N ALA A 15 4.57 -8.60 0.71
CA ALA A 15 4.55 -10.00 1.12
C ALA A 15 5.87 -10.72 0.76
N GLU A 16 6.42 -10.43 -0.42
CA GLU A 16 7.72 -10.94 -0.87
C GLU A 16 8.85 -10.42 0.04
N ILE A 17 8.87 -9.13 0.35
CA ILE A 17 9.85 -8.53 1.27
C ILE A 17 9.76 -9.17 2.67
N ALA A 18 8.54 -9.34 3.20
CA ALA A 18 8.34 -9.97 4.49
C ALA A 18 8.87 -11.41 4.51
N GLN A 19 8.56 -12.19 3.47
CA GLN A 19 9.05 -13.56 3.34
C GLN A 19 10.58 -13.61 3.27
N GLU A 20 11.22 -12.74 2.48
CA GLU A 20 12.67 -12.68 2.40
C GLU A 20 13.31 -12.40 3.77
N ILE A 21 12.77 -11.42 4.52
CA ILE A 21 13.26 -11.06 5.86
C ILE A 21 13.09 -12.24 6.84
N GLU A 22 11.94 -12.90 6.83
CA GLU A 22 11.64 -14.04 7.71
C GLU A 22 12.54 -15.26 7.45
N THR A 23 13.03 -15.43 6.23
CA THR A 23 13.91 -16.56 5.89
C THR A 23 15.35 -16.40 6.37
N GLU A 24 15.70 -15.30 7.07
CA GLU A 24 17.05 -14.97 7.56
C GLU A 24 18.16 -15.07 6.49
N SER A 25 17.78 -15.12 5.21
CA SER A 25 18.69 -15.27 4.08
C SER A 25 19.29 -13.94 3.61
N VAL A 26 18.94 -12.85 4.30
CA VAL A 26 19.22 -11.47 3.91
C VAL A 26 20.35 -10.91 4.78
N SER A 27 21.39 -10.34 4.15
CA SER A 27 22.45 -9.66 4.89
C SER A 27 21.94 -8.38 5.55
N VAL A 28 22.64 -7.90 6.58
CA VAL A 28 22.26 -6.67 7.32
C VAL A 28 22.13 -5.45 6.40
N ASP A 29 23.02 -5.32 5.40
CA ASP A 29 22.97 -4.20 4.45
C ASP A 29 21.71 -4.27 3.56
N VAL A 30 21.36 -5.47 3.07
CA VAL A 30 20.17 -5.67 2.24
C VAL A 30 18.89 -5.56 3.08
N LEU A 31 18.93 -5.95 4.34
CA LEU A 31 17.81 -5.82 5.27
C LEU A 31 17.39 -4.35 5.42
N ALA A 32 18.35 -3.43 5.55
CA ALA A 32 18.08 -2.00 5.64
C ALA A 32 17.36 -1.47 4.38
N GLU A 33 17.79 -1.90 3.20
CA GLU A 33 17.15 -1.53 1.93
C GLU A 33 15.73 -2.10 1.82
N LYS A 34 15.54 -3.37 2.19
CA LYS A 34 14.24 -4.06 2.15
C LYS A 34 13.24 -3.43 3.12
N VAL A 35 13.67 -3.09 4.34
CA VAL A 35 12.83 -2.39 5.32
C VAL A 35 12.45 -0.99 4.83
N LYS A 36 13.39 -0.25 4.23
CA LYS A 36 13.09 1.05 3.63
C LYS A 36 12.06 0.93 2.52
N ARG A 37 12.23 -0.03 1.61
CA ARG A 37 11.27 -0.29 0.53
C ARG A 37 9.90 -0.67 1.08
N ALA A 38 9.83 -1.54 2.08
CA ALA A 38 8.57 -1.88 2.74
C ALA A 38 7.88 -0.65 3.34
N SER A 39 8.64 0.27 3.97
CA SER A 39 8.08 1.52 4.49
C SER A 39 7.40 2.35 3.39
N ASP A 40 8.07 2.53 2.24
CA ASP A 40 7.54 3.29 1.11
C ASP A 40 6.25 2.65 0.56
N LEU A 41 6.23 1.31 0.45
CA LEU A 41 5.06 0.56 -0.02
C LEU A 41 3.88 0.64 0.96
N ILE A 42 4.14 0.60 2.27
CA ILE A 42 3.12 0.76 3.31
C ILE A 42 2.50 2.15 3.22
N GLU A 43 3.31 3.19 3.09
CA GLU A 43 2.80 4.56 2.95
C GLU A 43 1.91 4.70 1.71
N PHE A 44 2.35 4.15 0.57
CA PHE A 44 1.56 4.12 -0.64
C PHE A 44 0.20 3.40 -0.44
N CYS A 45 0.21 2.22 0.18
CA CYS A 45 -1.00 1.46 0.47
C CYS A 45 -1.96 2.24 1.38
N GLN A 46 -1.45 2.87 2.44
CA GLN A 46 -2.24 3.69 3.35
C GLN A 46 -2.89 4.88 2.65
N LEU A 47 -2.16 5.57 1.77
CA LEU A 47 -2.69 6.67 0.98
C LEU A 47 -3.84 6.22 0.07
N LYS A 48 -3.68 5.08 -0.61
CA LYS A 48 -4.73 4.49 -1.46
C LYS A 48 -5.98 4.12 -0.67
N LEU A 49 -5.81 3.53 0.52
CA LEU A 49 -6.94 3.17 1.39
C LEU A 49 -7.69 4.41 1.86
N ARG A 50 -6.98 5.44 2.35
CA ARG A 50 -7.59 6.72 2.78
C ARG A 50 -8.32 7.43 1.65
N ALA A 51 -7.74 7.45 0.46
CA ALA A 51 -8.39 8.04 -0.72
C ALA A 51 -9.68 7.29 -1.07
N THR A 52 -9.63 5.96 -1.08
CA THR A 52 -10.81 5.11 -1.32
C THR A 52 -11.89 5.34 -0.27
N GLU A 53 -11.52 5.34 1.01
CA GLU A 53 -12.44 5.61 2.13
C GLU A 53 -13.12 6.97 1.99
N THR A 54 -12.36 8.00 1.60
CA THR A 54 -12.89 9.36 1.40
C THR A 54 -13.95 9.38 0.29
N GLU A 55 -13.67 8.74 -0.86
CA GLU A 55 -14.61 8.67 -1.96
C GLU A 55 -15.86 7.86 -1.62
N VAL A 56 -15.71 6.70 -0.94
CA VAL A 56 -16.85 5.90 -0.47
C VAL A 56 -17.73 6.71 0.48
N ASN A 57 -17.14 7.38 1.47
CA ASN A 57 -17.89 8.23 2.40
C ASN A 57 -18.61 9.37 1.70
N LYS A 58 -18.01 9.97 0.66
CA LYS A 58 -18.64 11.01 -0.14
C LYS A 58 -19.87 10.49 -0.90
N ILE A 59 -19.76 9.31 -1.51
CA ILE A 59 -20.87 8.65 -2.22
C ILE A 59 -22.01 8.34 -1.24
N ILE A 60 -21.71 7.77 -0.07
CA ILE A 60 -22.72 7.46 0.95
C ILE A 60 -23.45 8.74 1.39
N LYS A 61 -22.72 9.84 1.66
CA LYS A 61 -23.32 11.14 2.02
C LYS A 61 -24.24 11.70 0.92
N GLN A 62 -23.89 11.50 -0.35
CA GLN A 62 -24.74 11.91 -1.48
C GLN A 62 -26.03 11.07 -1.58
N MET A 63 -25.97 9.79 -1.19
CA MET A 63 -27.13 8.91 -1.15
C MET A 63 -28.06 9.24 0.02
N GLU A 64 -27.51 9.61 1.18
CA GLU A 64 -28.29 9.98 2.38
C GLU A 64 -28.93 11.36 2.29
N ASN A 65 -28.30 12.30 1.59
CA ASN A 65 -28.85 13.62 1.29
C ASN A 65 -28.99 13.82 -0.22
N PRO A 66 -29.99 13.20 -0.86
CA PRO A 66 -30.23 13.42 -2.28
C PRO A 66 -30.49 14.92 -2.52
N PRO A 67 -29.88 15.53 -3.55
CA PRO A 67 -30.22 16.89 -3.92
C PRO A 67 -31.71 16.96 -4.24
N ALA A 68 -32.42 17.89 -3.59
CA ALA A 68 -33.84 18.13 -3.76
C ALA A 68 -34.21 18.48 -5.22
#